data_AF-A0A7Z8QMJ7-F1
#
_entry.id   AF-A0A7Z8QMJ7-F1
#
_cell.length_a   1.000
_cell.length_b   1.000
_cell.length_c   1.000
_cell.angle_alpha   90.00
_cell.angle_beta   90.00
_cell.angle_gamma   90.00
#
_symmetry.space_group_name_H-M   'P 1'
#
loop_
_entity.id
_entity.type
_entity.pdbx_description
1 polymer ?
#
loop_
_entity_poly.entity_id
_entity_poly.type
_entity_poly.pdbx_seq_one_letter_code
_entity_poly.pdbx_strand_id
1 'polypeptide(L)'
;MLSALCDYADKNLSGIEPGFARKQVKWVLCCDENGRYTGLINLGEDTRGRWFDKSPVTPNMNSGGKSHFLAETLETVTLFGQQELEEKKQLALQNKNHFFCDLLIQASESIPALKAAATLLQDSQQLAQIHADI
;
A
#
# COMPACT_ATOMS: atom_id res chain seq x y z
N MET A 1 5.83 -23.32 -33.44
CA MET A 1 4.69 -23.07 -32.52
C MET A 1 5.15 -22.32 -31.27
N LEU A 2 6.21 -22.76 -30.58
CA LEU A 2 6.86 -21.99 -29.50
C LEU A 2 7.33 -20.59 -29.93
N SER A 3 7.92 -20.45 -31.12
CA SER A 3 8.35 -19.15 -31.66
C SER A 3 7.23 -18.13 -31.78
N ALA A 4 6.05 -18.54 -32.29
CA ALA A 4 4.88 -17.67 -32.38
C ALA A 4 4.34 -17.26 -31.00
N LEU A 5 4.51 -18.11 -29.99
CA LEU A 5 4.14 -17.81 -28.61
C LEU A 5 5.10 -16.80 -27.97
N CYS A 6 6.41 -16.95 -28.22
CA CYS A 6 7.44 -15.99 -27.81
C CYS A 6 7.25 -14.63 -28.51
N ASP A 7 7.03 -14.63 -29.83
CA ASP A 7 6.76 -13.39 -30.58
C ASP A 7 5.49 -12.67 -30.10
N TYR A 8 4.46 -13.44 -29.71
CA TYR A 8 3.26 -12.88 -29.10
C TYR A 8 3.55 -12.31 -27.72
N ALA A 9 4.33 -13.02 -26.90
CA ALA A 9 4.73 -12.55 -25.56
C ALA A 9 5.59 -11.28 -25.63
N ASP A 10 6.59 -11.22 -26.51
CA ASP A 10 7.44 -10.04 -26.64
C ASP A 10 6.66 -8.81 -27.15
N LYS A 11 5.66 -9.02 -28.02
CA LYS A 11 4.83 -7.94 -28.57
C LYS A 11 3.69 -7.49 -27.66
N ASN A 12 3.16 -8.38 -26.81
CA ASN A 12 1.91 -8.11 -26.05
C ASN A 12 2.07 -8.22 -24.53
N LEU A 13 3.13 -8.87 -24.04
CA LEU A 13 3.41 -9.09 -22.62
C LEU A 13 4.68 -8.36 -22.17
N SER A 14 5.24 -7.46 -22.99
CA SER A 14 6.35 -6.60 -22.63
C SER A 14 6.02 -5.80 -21.37
N GLY A 15 6.78 -6.03 -20.29
CA GLY A 15 6.54 -5.39 -18.98
C GLY A 15 5.89 -6.29 -17.92
N ILE A 16 5.44 -7.50 -18.28
CA ILE A 16 4.98 -8.51 -17.31
C ILE A 16 6.21 -9.26 -16.78
N GLU A 17 6.66 -8.85 -15.59
CA GLU A 17 7.76 -9.48 -14.89
C GLU A 17 7.21 -10.42 -13.81
N PRO A 18 7.61 -11.70 -13.76
CA PRO A 18 7.18 -12.61 -12.71
C PRO A 18 7.46 -12.03 -11.32
N GLY A 19 6.45 -12.06 -10.44
CA GLY A 19 6.54 -11.44 -9.12
C GLY A 19 6.09 -9.97 -9.09
N PHE A 20 5.71 -9.38 -10.22
CA PHE A 20 5.10 -8.07 -10.29
C PHE A 20 3.73 -8.13 -10.99
N ALA A 21 2.86 -7.21 -10.61
CA ALA A 21 1.58 -7.00 -11.23
C ALA A 21 1.27 -5.50 -11.31
N ARG A 22 0.35 -5.17 -12.19
CA ARG A 22 -0.16 -3.81 -12.31
C ARG A 22 -1.09 -3.49 -11.14
N LYS A 23 -0.85 -2.37 -10.44
CA LYS A 23 -1.71 -1.88 -9.35
C LYS A 23 -2.12 -0.43 -9.61
N GLN A 24 -3.38 -0.12 -9.32
CA GLN A 24 -3.90 1.25 -9.39
C GLN A 24 -3.84 1.86 -7.99
N VAL A 25 -3.27 3.05 -7.88
CA VAL A 25 -3.13 3.76 -6.61
C VAL A 25 -3.71 5.15 -6.76
N LYS A 26 -4.64 5.50 -5.86
CA LYS A 26 -5.35 6.79 -5.89
C LYS A 26 -4.65 7.88 -5.08
N TRP A 27 -3.97 7.51 -4.00
CA TRP A 27 -3.35 8.49 -3.12
C TRP A 27 -1.94 8.07 -2.71
N VAL A 28 -1.09 9.05 -2.46
CA VAL A 28 0.21 8.89 -1.80
C VAL A 28 0.21 9.69 -0.51
N LEU A 29 0.54 9.01 0.58
CA LEU A 29 0.83 9.66 1.85
C LEU A 29 2.29 10.10 1.86
N CYS A 30 2.53 11.38 2.12
CA CYS A 30 3.86 11.96 2.20
C CYS A 30 4.26 12.21 3.65
N CYS A 31 5.48 11.84 4.02
CA CYS A 31 6.10 12.20 5.28
C CYS A 31 7.54 12.67 5.08
N ASP A 32 8.04 13.44 6.03
CA ASP A 32 9.47 13.73 6.12
C ASP A 32 10.26 12.55 6.69
N GLU A 33 11.59 12.69 6.74
CA GLU A 33 12.51 11.65 7.22
C GLU A 33 12.27 11.20 8.67
N ASN A 34 11.55 11.99 9.46
CA ASN A 34 11.22 11.68 10.85
C ASN A 34 9.83 11.04 10.98
N GLY A 35 9.13 10.79 9.86
CA GLY A 35 7.79 10.24 9.84
C GLY A 35 6.70 11.24 10.17
N ARG A 36 6.97 12.55 10.10
CA ARG A 36 5.93 13.57 10.25
C ARG A 36 5.16 13.73 8.93
N TYR A 37 3.84 13.74 9.01
CA TYR A 37 2.95 13.94 7.87
C TYR A 37 3.22 15.29 7.19
N THR A 38 3.23 15.27 5.85
CA THR A 38 3.48 16.47 5.03
C THR A 38 2.40 16.69 3.96
N GLY A 39 1.49 15.74 3.78
CA GLY A 39 0.36 15.88 2.87
C GLY A 39 -0.04 14.59 2.17
N LEU A 40 -1.20 14.66 1.51
CA LEU A 40 -1.78 13.60 0.70
C LEU A 40 -1.78 14.06 -0.76
N ILE A 41 -1.15 13.29 -1.64
CA ILE A 41 -1.15 13.58 -3.08
C ILE A 41 -2.19 12.67 -3.74
N ASN A 42 -3.19 13.27 -4.39
CA ASN A 42 -4.08 12.54 -5.29
C ASN A 42 -3.34 12.22 -6.59
N LEU A 43 -3.27 10.93 -6.92
CA LEU A 43 -2.59 10.43 -8.10
C LEU A 43 -3.57 10.32 -9.25
N GLY A 44 -3.47 11.22 -10.23
CA GLY A 44 -4.28 11.17 -11.45
C GLY A 44 -5.25 12.34 -11.56
N GLU A 45 -5.76 12.58 -12.77
CA GLU A 45 -6.64 13.72 -13.07
C GLU A 45 -8.10 13.51 -12.61
N ASP A 46 -8.46 12.30 -12.18
CA ASP A 46 -9.83 11.88 -11.89
C ASP A 46 -9.90 10.88 -10.71
N THR A 47 -11.11 10.43 -10.35
CA THR A 47 -11.35 9.43 -9.27
C THR A 47 -10.67 8.07 -9.46
N ARG A 48 -10.05 7.84 -10.62
CA ARG A 48 -9.51 6.54 -11.03
C ARG A 48 -8.13 6.24 -10.47
N GLY A 49 -7.30 7.21 -10.09
CA GLY A 49 -5.93 6.90 -9.64
C GLY A 49 -4.91 6.78 -10.78
N ARG A 50 -3.64 6.54 -10.44
CA ARG A 50 -2.53 6.26 -11.37
C ARG A 50 -2.17 4.77 -11.38
N TRP A 51 -1.82 4.26 -12.56
CA TRP A 51 -1.32 2.90 -12.71
C TRP A 51 0.19 2.80 -12.44
N PHE A 52 0.57 1.77 -11.68
CA PHE A 52 1.94 1.32 -11.49
C PHE A 52 2.06 -0.09 -12.06
N ASP A 53 2.81 -0.23 -13.15
CA ASP A 53 2.88 -1.49 -13.90
C ASP A 53 3.78 -2.54 -13.25
N LYS A 54 4.63 -2.14 -12.30
CA LYS A 54 5.57 -3.00 -11.58
C LYS A 54 5.38 -2.95 -10.05
N SER A 55 4.18 -3.25 -9.58
CA SER A 55 3.94 -3.43 -8.15
C SER A 55 4.30 -4.86 -7.73
N PRO A 56 5.10 -5.06 -6.67
CA PRO A 56 5.40 -6.40 -6.18
C PRO A 56 4.13 -7.18 -5.83
N VAL A 57 4.09 -8.46 -6.21
CA VAL A 57 3.04 -9.40 -5.82
C VAL A 57 3.55 -10.23 -4.64
N THR A 58 2.89 -10.09 -3.51
CA THR A 58 3.12 -10.91 -2.32
C THR A 58 2.01 -11.96 -2.21
N PRO A 59 2.27 -13.24 -2.55
CA PRO A 59 1.26 -14.28 -2.49
C PRO A 59 0.78 -14.50 -1.04
N ASN A 60 -0.45 -14.98 -0.88
CA ASN A 60 -1.07 -15.31 0.42
C ASN A 60 -1.23 -14.13 1.41
N MET A 61 -1.40 -12.90 0.91
CA MET A 61 -1.60 -11.69 1.74
C MET A 61 -3.06 -11.28 1.94
N ASN A 62 -4.02 -12.06 1.43
CA ASN A 62 -5.45 -11.71 1.48
C ASN A 62 -6.23 -12.40 2.63
N SER A 63 -5.56 -13.13 3.52
CA SER A 63 -6.20 -13.90 4.59
C SER A 63 -5.45 -13.83 5.91
N GLY A 64 -6.15 -14.13 7.01
CA GLY A 64 -5.53 -14.28 8.34
C GLY A 64 -5.00 -13.00 8.98
N GLY A 65 -5.58 -11.83 8.67
CA GLY A 65 -5.11 -10.55 9.20
C GLY A 65 -3.88 -10.00 8.47
N LYS A 66 -3.52 -10.57 7.32
CA LYS A 66 -2.45 -10.05 6.46
C LYS A 66 -2.98 -8.96 5.51
N SER A 67 -2.06 -8.18 4.97
CA SER A 67 -2.29 -7.11 4.01
C SER A 67 -1.10 -7.01 3.06
N HIS A 68 -1.32 -6.44 1.86
CA HIS A 68 -0.20 -6.04 1.01
C HIS A 68 0.47 -4.80 1.62
N PHE A 69 1.80 -4.72 1.56
CA PHE A 69 2.54 -3.52 1.98
C PHE A 69 2.89 -2.63 0.76
N LEU A 70 3.30 -1.38 1.00
CA LEU A 70 3.53 -0.29 0.02
C LEU A 70 2.27 0.35 -0.58
N ALA A 71 1.24 -0.41 -0.91
CA ALA A 71 -0.03 0.14 -1.37
C ALA A 71 -1.18 -0.73 -0.89
N GLU A 72 -2.13 -0.16 -0.16
CA GLU A 72 -3.33 -0.86 0.33
C GLU A 72 -4.48 0.13 0.52
N THR A 73 -5.68 -0.36 0.88
CA THR A 73 -6.83 0.49 1.17
C THR A 73 -6.53 1.50 2.27
N LEU A 74 -7.14 2.68 2.15
CA LEU A 74 -7.04 3.74 3.15
C LEU A 74 -7.40 3.24 4.56
N GLU A 75 -8.49 2.47 4.68
CA GLU A 75 -8.92 1.83 5.93
C GLU A 75 -7.79 1.01 6.55
N THR A 76 -7.12 0.17 5.75
CA THR A 76 -6.06 -0.71 6.26
C THR A 76 -4.81 0.08 6.63
N VAL A 77 -4.42 1.07 5.82
CA VAL A 77 -3.18 1.83 6.02
C VAL A 77 -3.31 2.80 7.20
N THR A 78 -4.47 3.41 7.39
CA THR A 78 -4.64 4.55 8.32
C THR A 78 -5.68 4.32 9.42
N LEU A 79 -6.34 3.14 9.44
CA LEU A 79 -7.48 2.85 10.31
C LEU A 79 -8.67 3.81 10.13
N PHE A 80 -8.79 4.40 8.93
CA PHE A 80 -9.90 5.31 8.60
C PHE A 80 -11.26 4.61 8.76
N GLY A 81 -12.21 5.30 9.36
CA GLY A 81 -13.58 4.79 9.58
C GLY A 81 -13.70 3.67 10.63
N GLN A 82 -12.63 3.30 11.33
CA GLN A 82 -12.67 2.14 12.25
C GLN A 82 -13.70 2.27 13.39
N GLN A 83 -14.08 3.50 13.77
CA GLN A 83 -15.04 3.74 14.87
C GLN A 83 -16.48 3.38 14.49
N GLU A 84 -16.77 3.29 13.19
CA GLU A 84 -18.09 2.91 12.67
C GLU A 84 -18.25 1.38 12.56
N LEU A 85 -17.17 0.63 12.82
CA LEU A 85 -17.14 -0.82 12.71
C LEU A 85 -17.54 -1.47 14.04
N GLU A 86 -18.20 -2.63 13.94
CA GLU A 86 -18.37 -3.54 15.06
C GLU A 86 -17.01 -4.02 15.59
N GLU A 87 -16.90 -4.29 16.90
CA GLU A 87 -15.65 -4.65 17.59
C GLU A 87 -14.83 -5.73 16.87
N LYS A 88 -15.49 -6.78 16.38
CA LYS A 88 -14.82 -7.87 15.65
C LYS A 88 -14.15 -7.38 14.36
N LYS A 89 -14.80 -6.49 13.63
CA LYS A 89 -14.27 -5.91 12.38
C LYS A 89 -13.19 -4.88 12.67
N GLN A 90 -13.36 -4.10 13.73
CA GLN A 90 -12.34 -3.17 14.21
C GLN A 90 -11.04 -3.91 14.56
N LEU A 91 -11.12 -5.00 15.33
CA LEU A 91 -9.96 -5.84 15.65
C LEU A 91 -9.32 -6.45 14.40
N ALA A 92 -10.13 -6.92 13.45
CA ALA A 92 -9.61 -7.47 12.19
C ALA A 92 -8.88 -6.40 11.35
N LEU A 93 -9.37 -5.16 11.34
CA LEU A 93 -8.74 -4.04 10.66
C LEU A 93 -7.42 -3.65 11.34
N GLN A 94 -7.41 -3.57 12.67
CA GLN A 94 -6.22 -3.30 13.46
C GLN A 94 -5.12 -4.36 13.24
N ASN A 95 -5.49 -5.64 13.18
CA ASN A 95 -4.54 -6.71 12.86
C ASN A 95 -3.91 -6.53 11.47
N LYS A 96 -4.71 -6.15 10.45
CA LYS A 96 -4.19 -5.87 9.10
C LYS A 96 -3.27 -4.66 9.05
N ASN A 97 -3.61 -3.60 9.79
CA ASN A 97 -2.78 -2.41 9.90
C ASN A 97 -1.46 -2.71 10.61
N HIS A 98 -1.50 -3.45 11.72
CA HIS A 98 -0.30 -3.87 12.44
C HIS A 98 0.62 -4.68 11.53
N PHE A 99 0.08 -5.67 10.82
CA PHE A 99 0.85 -6.46 9.85
C PHE A 99 1.44 -5.59 8.73
N PHE A 100 0.70 -4.60 8.24
CA PHE A 100 1.17 -3.64 7.24
C PHE A 100 2.39 -2.85 7.75
N CYS A 101 2.29 -2.29 8.95
CA CYS A 101 3.36 -1.51 9.58
C CYS A 101 4.59 -2.38 9.88
N ASP A 102 4.39 -3.61 10.35
CA ASP A 102 5.47 -4.56 10.60
C ASP A 102 6.27 -4.88 9.34
N LEU A 103 5.59 -5.06 8.19
CA LEU A 103 6.27 -5.26 6.91
C LEU A 103 7.07 -4.02 6.47
N LEU A 104 6.58 -2.80 6.72
CA LEU A 104 7.35 -1.58 6.46
C LEU A 104 8.60 -1.51 7.34
N ILE A 105 8.49 -1.87 8.62
CA ILE A 105 9.63 -1.92 9.55
C ILE A 105 10.66 -2.95 9.07
N GLN A 106 10.24 -4.17 8.72
CA GLN A 106 11.15 -5.21 8.21
C GLN A 106 11.81 -4.77 6.90
N ALA A 107 11.04 -4.22 5.97
CA ALA A 107 11.60 -3.70 4.71
C ALA A 107 12.57 -2.54 4.93
N SER A 108 12.44 -1.79 6.04
CA SER A 108 13.35 -0.70 6.37
C SER A 108 14.78 -1.14 6.68
N GLU A 109 15.01 -2.43 6.98
CA GLU A 109 16.36 -2.99 7.12
C GLU A 109 17.14 -2.93 5.79
N SER A 110 16.43 -3.06 4.66
CA SER A 110 17.01 -2.95 3.31
C SER A 110 16.81 -1.56 2.70
N ILE A 111 15.71 -0.88 3.02
CA ILE A 111 15.35 0.45 2.50
C ILE A 111 15.04 1.38 3.67
N PRO A 112 16.06 2.00 4.30
CA PRO A 112 15.90 2.77 5.55
C PRO A 112 14.81 3.85 5.53
N ALA A 113 14.56 4.45 4.35
CA ALA A 113 13.50 5.45 4.17
C ALA A 113 12.09 4.95 4.54
N LEU A 114 11.82 3.64 4.46
CA LEU A 114 10.51 3.07 4.82
C LEU A 114 10.21 3.14 6.31
N LYS A 115 11.23 3.33 7.16
CA LYS A 115 11.04 3.51 8.60
C LYS A 115 10.19 4.74 8.91
N ALA A 116 10.39 5.83 8.18
CA ALA A 116 9.60 7.05 8.35
C ALA A 116 8.11 6.82 8.09
N ALA A 117 7.77 6.04 7.06
CA ALA A 117 6.39 5.67 6.78
C ALA A 117 5.78 4.81 7.90
N ALA A 118 6.55 3.88 8.47
CA ALA A 118 6.08 3.10 9.62
C ALA A 118 5.87 3.96 10.87
N THR A 119 6.77 4.92 11.13
CA THR A 119 6.65 5.89 12.23
C THR A 119 5.40 6.76 12.07
N LEU A 120 5.16 7.29 10.87
CA LEU A 120 3.97 8.07 10.53
C LEU A 120 2.69 7.30 10.90
N LEU A 121 2.57 6.06 10.44
CA LEU A 121 1.32 5.28 10.54
C LEU A 121 1.06 4.71 11.94
N GLN A 122 2.05 4.73 12.83
CA GLN A 122 1.91 4.32 14.22
C GLN A 122 1.65 5.49 15.17
N ASP A 123 1.69 6.73 14.68
CA ASP A 123 1.40 7.93 15.46
C ASP A 123 -0.05 8.35 15.29
N SER A 124 -0.84 8.27 16.37
CA SER A 124 -2.26 8.60 16.36
C SER A 124 -2.54 10.07 16.04
N GLN A 125 -1.62 10.99 16.36
CA GLN A 125 -1.76 12.40 16.03
C GLN A 125 -1.58 12.62 14.53
N GLN A 126 -0.63 11.91 13.91
CA GLN A 126 -0.44 11.98 12.46
C GLN A 126 -1.61 11.35 11.71
N LEU A 127 -2.13 10.22 12.19
CA LEU A 127 -3.34 9.60 11.62
C LEU A 127 -4.54 10.55 11.64
N ALA A 128 -4.73 11.30 12.73
CA ALA A 128 -5.79 12.30 12.81
C ALA A 128 -5.62 13.42 11.78
N GLN A 129 -4.39 13.85 11.49
CA GLN A 129 -4.12 14.82 10.42
C GLN A 129 -4.43 14.25 9.04
N ILE A 130 -4.03 13.01 8.79
CA ILE A 130 -4.36 12.32 7.52
C ILE A 130 -5.87 12.22 7.33
N HIS A 131 -6.62 11.86 8.38
CA HIS A 131 -8.09 11.74 8.31
C HIS A 131 -8.80 13.07 8.06
N ALA A 132 -8.19 14.20 8.44
CA ALA A 132 -8.75 15.52 8.19
C ALA A 132 -8.54 16.01 6.74
N ASP A 133 -7.57 15.44 6.02
CA ASP A 133 -7.24 15.79 4.63
C ASP A 133 -7.98 14.95 3.57
N ILE A 134 -8.77 13.96 4.01
CA ILE A 134 -9.49 12.99 3.16
C ILE A 134 -10.97 13.33 3.11
#